data_AF-A0A1G1CRH3-F1
#
_entry.id   AF-A0A1G1CRH3-F1
#
_cell.length_a   1.000
_cell.length_b   1.000
_cell.length_c   1.000
_cell.angle_alpha   90.00
_cell.angle_beta   90.00
_cell.angle_gamma   90.00
#
_symmetry.space_group_name_H-M   'P 1'
#
loop_
_entity.id
_entity.type
_entity.pdbx_description
1 polymer ?
#
loop_
_entity_poly.entity_id
_entity_poly.type
_entity_poly.pdbx_seq_one_letter_code
_entity_poly.pdbx_strand_id
1 'polypeptide(L)'
;MISIVNQINLNLVGVITSTVLAVTSPQAVPQDLALTDPVVGQVNLDSLDPQSGEISSSLVFKPAKPAQPARLVMAAKAAVKVEKPQKTLPESPYEALFTQFANQFGVEVQLLKRIAWCESHYHPDSYNRSGGYGGIFQFSSSTWQSTRRAMGLDPNPDLRFDAEQAIMTAAFKIAAGGVRAWPVCSR
;
A
#
# COMPACT_ATOMS: atom_id res chain seq x y z
N MET A 1 73.59 -6.70 -21.83
CA MET A 1 73.57 -5.85 -20.61
C MET A 1 72.11 -5.56 -20.30
N ILE A 2 71.53 -6.37 -19.41
CA ILE A 2 71.03 -6.01 -18.04
C ILE A 2 69.70 -5.22 -18.16
N SER A 3 68.55 -5.90 -18.06
CA SER A 3 67.72 -6.07 -16.83
C SER A 3 67.37 -4.73 -16.19
N ILE A 4 66.12 -4.43 -15.85
CA ILE A 4 65.47 -4.95 -14.64
C ILE A 4 63.94 -4.91 -14.79
N VAL A 5 63.32 -6.04 -14.45
CA VAL A 5 61.89 -6.29 -14.23
C VAL A 5 61.46 -5.66 -12.90
N ASN A 6 60.35 -4.93 -12.90
CA ASN A 6 59.75 -4.35 -11.70
C ASN A 6 58.96 -5.43 -10.93
N GLN A 7 59.53 -5.88 -9.80
CA GLN A 7 58.96 -6.91 -8.93
C GLN A 7 57.84 -6.33 -8.04
N ILE A 8 56.68 -6.96 -8.09
CA ILE A 8 55.57 -6.75 -7.15
C ILE A 8 55.91 -7.50 -5.85
N ASN A 9 55.96 -6.78 -4.74
CA ASN A 9 56.26 -7.33 -3.43
C ASN A 9 55.11 -8.20 -2.92
N LEU A 10 55.50 -9.38 -2.44
CA LEU A 10 54.74 -10.37 -1.70
C LEU A 10 54.58 -9.95 -0.23
N ASN A 11 53.57 -10.54 0.42
CA ASN A 11 53.35 -10.69 1.87
C ASN A 11 52.33 -9.72 2.50
N LEU A 12 51.13 -10.24 2.80
CA LEU A 12 50.78 -10.51 4.20
C LEU A 12 49.57 -11.47 4.26
N VAL A 13 49.85 -12.75 4.53
CA VAL A 13 48.84 -13.74 4.94
C VAL A 13 48.51 -13.44 6.41
N GLY A 14 47.48 -12.63 6.61
CA GLY A 14 46.92 -12.34 7.93
C GLY A 14 45.80 -13.32 8.26
N VAL A 15 46.14 -14.37 9.01
CA VAL A 15 45.17 -15.24 9.70
C VAL A 15 44.43 -14.37 10.73
N ILE A 16 43.14 -14.13 10.51
CA ILE A 16 42.23 -13.65 11.56
C ILE A 16 41.24 -14.76 11.87
N THR A 17 41.53 -15.44 12.97
CA THR A 17 40.64 -16.38 13.65
C THR A 17 39.40 -15.64 14.14
N SER A 18 38.32 -15.72 13.37
CA SER A 18 36.99 -15.31 13.85
C SER A 18 36.53 -16.29 14.92
N THR A 19 36.64 -15.85 16.18
CA THR A 19 35.97 -16.47 17.31
C THR A 19 34.47 -16.32 17.12
N VAL A 20 33.78 -17.44 16.89
CA VAL A 20 32.32 -17.51 16.91
C VAL A 20 31.89 -17.50 18.38
N LEU A 21 31.46 -16.35 18.89
CA LEU A 21 30.68 -16.28 20.12
C LEU A 21 29.26 -16.74 19.78
N ALA A 22 28.99 -18.02 20.04
CA ALA A 22 27.63 -18.55 20.08
C ALA A 22 26.90 -17.91 21.26
N VAL A 23 26.05 -16.91 20.98
CA VAL A 23 25.05 -16.44 21.96
C VAL A 23 24.00 -17.54 22.04
N THR A 24 24.09 -18.33 23.11
CA THR A 24 23.10 -19.32 23.48
C THR A 24 22.11 -18.61 24.40
N SER A 25 20.95 -18.25 23.87
CA SER A 25 19.79 -17.86 24.68
C SER A 25 18.92 -19.09 24.91
N PRO A 26 18.92 -19.71 26.11
CA PRO A 26 17.86 -20.61 26.48
C PRO A 26 16.62 -19.79 26.87
N GLN A 27 15.54 -20.02 26.12
CA GLN A 27 14.19 -19.58 26.42
C GLN A 27 13.76 -20.11 27.79
N ALA A 28 13.38 -19.22 28.70
CA ALA A 28 12.64 -19.59 29.90
C ALA A 28 11.16 -19.76 29.51
N VAL A 29 10.68 -20.99 29.68
CA VAL A 29 9.29 -21.41 29.52
C VAL A 29 8.46 -20.89 30.72
N PRO A 30 7.23 -20.39 30.52
CA PRO A 30 6.35 -20.00 31.61
C PRO A 30 5.83 -21.25 32.36
N GLN A 31 5.84 -21.19 33.69
CA GLN A 31 5.16 -22.17 34.54
C GLN A 31 3.80 -21.66 35.02
N ASP A 32 2.94 -22.66 35.15
CA ASP A 32 1.50 -22.70 35.29
C ASP A 32 0.94 -22.27 36.67
N LEU A 33 -0.38 -22.00 36.65
CA LEU A 33 -1.41 -22.23 37.68
C LEU A 33 -1.24 -21.71 39.13
N ALA A 34 -2.17 -20.85 39.55
CA ALA A 34 -3.19 -21.14 40.59
C ALA A 34 -4.11 -19.91 40.77
N LEU A 35 -5.41 -20.00 40.45
CA LEU A 35 -6.53 -20.25 41.38
C LEU A 35 -6.57 -19.33 42.61
N THR A 36 -7.46 -18.32 42.59
CA THR A 36 -8.34 -17.95 43.71
C THR A 36 -9.58 -17.20 43.18
N ASP A 37 -10.67 -17.96 43.05
CA ASP A 37 -12.09 -17.76 43.38
C ASP A 37 -12.78 -16.36 43.51
N PRO A 38 -14.14 -16.34 43.43
CA PRO A 38 -14.94 -15.24 42.90
C PRO A 38 -15.58 -14.36 43.99
N VAL A 39 -15.78 -13.08 43.68
CA VAL A 39 -16.74 -12.23 44.40
C VAL A 39 -18.04 -12.11 43.59
N VAL A 40 -19.04 -12.78 44.15
CA VAL A 40 -20.46 -12.70 43.83
C VAL A 40 -20.98 -11.31 44.22
N GLY A 41 -21.40 -10.53 43.24
CA GLY A 41 -22.27 -9.38 43.44
C GLY A 41 -23.68 -9.75 42.98
N GLN A 42 -24.54 -10.11 43.94
CA GLN A 42 -25.96 -10.34 43.70
C GLN A 42 -26.62 -9.05 43.21
N VAL A 43 -27.21 -9.07 42.01
CA VAL A 43 -28.29 -8.16 41.65
C VAL A 43 -29.57 -8.98 41.58
N ASN A 44 -30.55 -8.52 42.35
CA ASN A 44 -31.83 -9.18 42.57
C ASN A 44 -32.59 -9.41 41.26
N LEU A 45 -33.07 -10.65 41.13
CA LEU A 45 -33.99 -11.09 40.09
C LEU A 45 -35.40 -10.94 40.64
N ASP A 46 -35.98 -9.75 40.55
CA ASP A 46 -37.42 -9.53 40.76
C ASP A 46 -37.79 -8.15 40.21
N SER A 47 -38.26 -8.10 38.96
CA SER A 47 -39.47 -7.34 38.58
C SER A 47 -39.77 -7.57 37.11
N LEU A 48 -40.93 -8.17 36.87
CA LEU A 48 -41.60 -8.30 35.58
C LEU A 48 -41.99 -6.92 35.07
N ASP A 49 -41.62 -6.58 33.82
CA ASP A 49 -42.44 -5.69 33.00
C ASP A 49 -42.16 -5.93 31.50
N PRO A 50 -43.09 -6.55 30.75
CA PRO A 50 -43.05 -6.60 29.29
C PRO A 50 -43.87 -5.42 28.75
N GLN A 51 -43.28 -4.22 28.70
CA GLN A 51 -43.84 -3.12 27.92
C GLN A 51 -43.11 -2.97 26.59
N SER A 52 -43.78 -3.54 25.58
CA SER A 52 -43.94 -2.99 24.24
C SER A 52 -43.38 -1.57 24.06
N GLY A 53 -42.23 -1.48 23.41
CA GLY A 53 -41.65 -0.25 22.89
C GLY A 53 -41.24 -0.48 21.44
N GLU A 54 -42.21 -0.37 20.55
CA GLU A 54 -41.96 -0.23 19.12
C GLU A 54 -41.14 1.04 18.88
N ILE A 55 -39.88 0.88 18.50
CA ILE A 55 -39.19 1.89 17.69
C ILE A 55 -38.74 1.26 16.39
N SER A 56 -39.73 1.17 15.52
CA SER A 56 -39.61 1.42 14.09
C SER A 56 -38.55 2.49 13.82
N SER A 57 -37.37 2.07 13.35
CA SER A 57 -36.48 2.91 12.56
C SER A 57 -36.43 2.33 11.16
N SER A 58 -37.47 2.67 10.41
CA SER A 58 -37.48 2.60 8.95
C SER A 58 -36.36 3.49 8.40
N LEU A 59 -35.19 2.90 8.15
CA LEU A 59 -34.29 3.46 7.15
C LEU A 59 -34.90 3.16 5.79
N VAL A 60 -35.61 4.18 5.30
CA VAL A 60 -36.08 4.34 3.94
C VAL A 60 -34.93 4.06 2.97
N PHE A 61 -34.88 2.83 2.45
CA PHE A 61 -34.16 2.55 1.22
C PHE A 61 -34.86 3.35 0.12
N LYS A 62 -34.24 4.45 -0.28
CA LYS A 62 -34.62 5.14 -1.52
C LYS A 62 -34.61 4.09 -2.64
N PRO A 63 -35.71 3.93 -3.40
CA PRO A 63 -35.73 3.01 -4.52
C PRO A 63 -34.57 3.32 -5.46
N ALA A 64 -33.74 2.30 -5.70
CA ALA A 64 -32.76 2.34 -6.76
C ALA A 64 -33.48 2.68 -8.07
N LYS A 65 -32.99 3.73 -8.75
CA LYS A 65 -33.47 4.17 -10.05
C LYS A 65 -33.56 2.96 -10.99
N PRO A 66 -34.68 2.74 -11.70
CA PRO A 66 -34.84 1.62 -12.62
C PRO A 66 -33.68 1.56 -13.61
N ALA A 67 -33.04 0.38 -13.69
CA ALA A 67 -32.11 0.05 -14.75
C ALA A 67 -32.86 0.18 -16.08
N GLN A 68 -32.49 1.21 -16.86
CA GLN A 68 -33.00 1.38 -18.21
C GLN A 68 -32.52 0.21 -19.08
N PRO A 69 -33.37 -0.36 -19.94
CA PRO A 69 -32.89 -1.27 -20.98
C PRO A 69 -31.93 -0.49 -21.88
N ALA A 70 -30.71 -1.00 -21.99
CA ALA A 70 -29.67 -0.46 -22.86
C ALA A 70 -30.18 -0.43 -24.30
N ARG A 71 -30.48 0.79 -24.78
CA ARG A 71 -30.81 1.08 -26.17
C ARG A 71 -29.55 0.83 -27.00
N LEU A 72 -29.62 -0.16 -27.88
CA LEU A 72 -28.64 -0.36 -28.94
C LEU A 72 -28.60 0.88 -29.87
N VAL A 73 -27.38 1.13 -30.33
CA VAL A 73 -26.94 1.96 -31.47
C VAL A 73 -27.25 3.46 -31.44
N MET A 74 -26.20 4.25 -31.27
CA MET A 74 -25.61 4.99 -32.41
C MET A 74 -24.10 5.09 -32.22
N ALA A 75 -23.36 4.72 -33.26
CA ALA A 75 -21.93 4.92 -33.35
C ALA A 75 -21.61 6.42 -33.20
N ALA A 76 -21.05 6.81 -32.06
CA ALA A 76 -20.43 8.11 -31.92
C ALA A 76 -19.17 8.10 -32.78
N LYS A 77 -19.25 8.78 -33.92
CA LYS A 77 -18.11 9.09 -34.77
C LYS A 77 -17.13 9.89 -33.91
N ALA A 78 -16.09 9.23 -33.41
CA ALA A 78 -15.08 9.84 -32.56
C ALA A 78 -14.45 11.00 -33.33
N ALA A 79 -14.77 12.23 -32.92
CA ALA A 79 -14.01 13.39 -33.32
C ALA A 79 -12.61 13.21 -32.74
N VAL A 80 -11.67 12.74 -33.56
CA VAL A 80 -10.25 12.68 -33.21
C VAL A 80 -9.79 14.13 -33.07
N LYS A 81 -9.85 14.63 -31.83
CA LYS A 81 -9.15 15.84 -31.45
C LYS A 81 -7.68 15.56 -31.72
N VAL A 82 -7.05 16.34 -32.59
CA VAL A 82 -5.61 16.30 -32.80
C VAL A 82 -4.97 16.71 -31.49
N GLU A 83 -4.62 15.71 -30.68
CA GLU A 83 -3.91 15.89 -29.42
C GLU A 83 -2.50 16.37 -29.77
N LYS A 84 -2.06 17.44 -29.09
CA LYS A 84 -0.65 17.87 -29.14
C LYS A 84 0.25 16.65 -28.92
N PRO A 85 1.46 16.59 -29.51
CA PRO A 85 2.41 15.52 -29.22
C PRO A 85 2.63 15.45 -27.71
N GLN A 86 1.94 14.52 -27.05
CA GLN A 86 2.16 14.24 -25.65
C GLN A 86 3.50 13.53 -25.58
N LYS A 87 4.36 14.00 -24.68
CA LYS A 87 5.56 13.27 -24.31
C LYS A 87 5.11 11.88 -23.90
N THR A 88 5.45 10.87 -24.70
CA THR A 88 5.06 9.49 -24.44
C THR A 88 5.80 9.03 -23.19
N LEU A 89 5.04 8.65 -22.16
CA LEU A 89 5.60 7.98 -20.99
C LEU A 89 6.20 6.63 -21.43
N PRO A 90 7.32 6.21 -20.85
CA PRO A 90 7.82 4.85 -21.06
C PRO A 90 6.81 3.81 -20.61
N GLU A 91 6.84 2.66 -21.29
CA GLU A 91 5.99 1.52 -20.96
C GLU A 91 6.38 0.96 -19.59
N SER A 92 5.37 0.62 -18.80
CA SER A 92 5.57 0.00 -17.49
C SER A 92 5.46 -1.52 -17.57
N PRO A 93 6.18 -2.29 -16.74
CA PRO A 93 5.87 -3.70 -16.54
C PRO A 93 4.50 -3.93 -15.84
N TYR A 94 3.84 -2.88 -15.34
CA TYR A 94 2.61 -2.95 -14.55
C TYR A 94 1.36 -2.40 -15.26
N GLU A 95 1.34 -2.34 -16.60
CA GLU A 95 0.20 -1.78 -17.36
C GLU A 95 -1.16 -2.34 -16.96
N ALA A 96 -1.23 -3.65 -16.75
CA ALA A 96 -2.47 -4.32 -16.34
C ALA A 96 -2.95 -3.81 -14.96
N LEU A 97 -2.04 -3.66 -14.00
CA LEU A 97 -2.35 -3.19 -12.64
C LEU A 97 -2.75 -1.71 -12.66
N PHE A 98 -2.06 -0.88 -13.42
CA PHE A 98 -2.46 0.52 -13.61
C PHE A 98 -3.85 0.62 -14.17
N THR A 99 -4.14 -0.11 -15.24
CA THR A 99 -5.47 -0.11 -15.87
C THR A 99 -6.54 -0.60 -14.90
N GLN A 100 -6.30 -1.72 -14.22
CA GLN A 100 -7.23 -2.31 -13.27
C GLN A 100 -7.60 -1.34 -12.15
N PHE A 101 -6.62 -0.82 -11.42
CA PHE A 101 -6.90 0.00 -10.24
C PHE A 101 -7.32 1.43 -10.60
N ALA A 102 -6.84 1.99 -11.71
CA ALA A 102 -7.37 3.23 -12.26
C ALA A 102 -8.88 3.12 -12.51
N ASN A 103 -9.30 2.06 -13.19
CA ASN A 103 -10.72 1.80 -13.46
C ASN A 103 -11.51 1.55 -12.17
N GLN A 104 -10.96 0.76 -11.25
CA GLN A 104 -11.62 0.44 -9.97
C GLN A 104 -11.93 1.68 -9.13
N PHE A 105 -11.02 2.66 -9.10
CA PHE A 105 -11.16 3.85 -8.26
C PHE A 105 -11.56 5.12 -9.04
N GLY A 106 -11.80 5.02 -10.36
CA GLY A 106 -12.18 6.16 -11.21
C GLY A 106 -11.05 7.19 -11.38
N VAL A 107 -9.79 6.74 -11.39
CA VAL A 107 -8.59 7.56 -11.61
C VAL A 107 -8.14 7.42 -13.06
N GLU A 108 -7.53 8.46 -13.62
CA GLU A 108 -6.99 8.43 -14.97
C GLU A 108 -5.70 7.57 -15.03
N VAL A 109 -5.63 6.64 -15.99
CA VAL A 109 -4.52 5.66 -16.08
C VAL A 109 -3.18 6.38 -16.30
N GLN A 110 -3.12 7.36 -17.19
CA GLN A 110 -1.89 8.10 -17.48
C GLN A 110 -1.41 8.94 -16.30
N LEU A 111 -2.30 9.42 -15.43
CA LEU A 111 -1.96 10.13 -14.20
C LEU A 111 -1.26 9.20 -13.22
N LEU A 112 -1.79 8.00 -13.00
CA LEU A 112 -1.14 6.99 -12.16
C LEU A 112 0.23 6.61 -12.70
N LYS A 113 0.33 6.35 -14.02
CA LYS A 113 1.60 6.05 -14.70
C LYS A 113 2.59 7.21 -14.58
N ARG A 114 2.15 8.45 -14.80
CA ARG A 114 2.99 9.64 -14.71
C ARG A 114 3.59 9.80 -13.32
N ILE A 115 2.78 9.66 -12.28
CA ILE A 115 3.26 9.76 -10.90
C ILE A 115 4.27 8.65 -10.62
N ALA A 116 3.94 7.40 -10.93
CA ALA A 116 4.84 6.26 -10.69
C ALA A 116 6.18 6.38 -11.45
N TRP A 117 6.15 6.86 -12.70
CA TRP A 117 7.37 7.12 -13.46
C TRP A 117 8.20 8.24 -12.83
N CYS A 118 7.56 9.34 -12.44
CA CYS A 118 8.23 10.48 -11.83
C CYS A 118 8.85 10.14 -10.46
N GLU A 119 8.18 9.31 -9.66
CA GLU A 119 8.62 8.96 -8.30
C GLU A 119 9.75 7.94 -8.29
N SER A 120 9.68 6.91 -9.14
CA SER A 120 10.63 5.80 -9.05
C SER A 120 11.03 5.18 -10.39
N HIS A 121 10.61 5.73 -11.52
CA HIS A 121 10.77 5.09 -12.84
C HIS A 121 10.18 3.67 -12.89
N TYR A 122 9.05 3.48 -12.20
CA TYR A 122 8.39 2.18 -12.00
C TYR A 122 9.16 1.15 -11.15
N HIS A 123 10.23 1.51 -10.46
CA HIS A 123 10.94 0.55 -9.59
C HIS A 123 10.20 0.38 -8.24
N PRO A 124 9.67 -0.80 -7.91
CA PRO A 124 8.94 -1.03 -6.66
C PRO A 124 9.85 -1.14 -5.43
N ASP A 125 11.14 -1.43 -5.62
CA ASP A 125 12.16 -1.52 -4.58
C ASP A 125 12.85 -0.17 -4.27
N SER A 126 12.39 0.91 -4.91
CA SER A 126 12.93 2.25 -4.68
C SER A 126 12.74 2.69 -3.23
N TYR A 127 13.82 3.21 -2.64
CA TYR A 127 13.83 3.69 -1.26
C TYR A 127 14.69 4.94 -1.11
N ASN A 128 14.10 6.02 -0.61
CA ASN A 128 14.82 7.22 -0.23
C ASN A 128 15.13 7.20 1.27
N ARG A 129 16.40 6.94 1.62
CA ARG A 129 16.88 6.89 3.01
C ARG A 129 16.70 8.18 3.79
N SER A 130 16.79 9.34 3.12
CA SER A 130 16.69 10.65 3.78
C SER A 130 15.26 10.96 4.23
N GLY A 131 14.26 10.53 3.45
CA GLY A 131 12.84 10.83 3.71
C GLY A 131 11.99 9.64 4.16
N GLY A 132 12.55 8.42 4.17
CA GLY A 132 11.80 7.20 4.51
C GLY A 132 10.65 6.89 3.53
N TYR A 133 10.76 7.38 2.30
CA TYR A 133 9.80 7.11 1.22
C TYR A 133 10.20 5.83 0.50
N GLY A 134 9.23 4.97 0.21
CA GLY A 134 9.50 3.71 -0.49
C GLY A 134 8.40 3.31 -1.45
N GLY A 135 8.77 2.42 -2.38
CA GLY A 135 7.85 1.86 -3.34
C GLY A 135 7.76 2.66 -4.64
N ILE A 136 6.95 2.12 -5.54
CA ILE A 136 6.73 2.71 -6.88
C ILE A 136 6.09 4.11 -6.84
N PHE A 137 5.46 4.48 -5.73
CA PHE A 137 4.85 5.79 -5.49
C PHE A 137 5.52 6.60 -4.39
N GLN A 138 6.66 6.13 -3.87
CA GLN A 138 7.41 6.81 -2.82
C GLN A 138 6.53 7.20 -1.62
N PHE A 139 5.74 6.24 -1.09
CA PHE A 139 4.93 6.49 0.10
C PHE A 139 5.80 6.60 1.35
N SER A 140 5.53 7.59 2.21
CA SER A 140 6.04 7.56 3.59
C SER A 140 5.33 6.48 4.40
N SER A 141 5.98 5.94 5.45
CA SER A 141 5.35 4.94 6.34
C SER A 141 4.02 5.42 6.93
N SER A 142 3.95 6.69 7.36
CA SER A 142 2.75 7.26 7.96
C SER A 142 1.60 7.44 6.96
N THR A 143 1.92 7.89 5.74
CA THR A 143 0.93 8.03 4.66
C THR A 143 0.41 6.67 4.23
N TRP A 144 1.30 5.68 4.10
CA TRP A 144 0.92 4.31 3.80
C TRP A 144 -0.07 3.77 4.83
N GLN A 145 0.34 3.77 6.10
CA GLN A 145 -0.45 3.22 7.20
C GLN A 145 -1.83 3.90 7.31
N SER A 146 -1.90 5.23 7.22
CA SER A 146 -3.18 5.95 7.28
C SER A 146 -4.09 5.63 6.10
N THR A 147 -3.53 5.56 4.89
CA THR A 147 -4.28 5.25 3.67
C THR A 147 -4.81 3.82 3.70
N ARG A 148 -3.97 2.85 4.07
CA ARG A 148 -4.35 1.43 4.20
C ARG A 148 -5.40 1.19 5.27
N ARG A 149 -5.31 1.88 6.42
CA ARG A 149 -6.38 1.86 7.44
C ARG A 149 -7.70 2.39 6.89
N ALA A 150 -7.68 3.47 6.10
CA ALA A 150 -8.89 3.99 5.45
C ALA A 150 -9.47 3.03 4.41
N MET A 151 -8.64 2.16 3.81
CA MET A 151 -9.08 1.07 2.92
C MET A 151 -9.59 -0.17 3.68
N GLY A 152 -9.37 -0.26 4.99
CA GLY A 152 -9.61 -1.48 5.76
C GLY A 152 -8.65 -2.63 5.43
N LEU A 153 -7.43 -2.31 4.98
CA LEU A 153 -6.41 -3.29 4.58
C LEU A 153 -5.18 -3.25 5.50
N ASP A 154 -4.31 -4.26 5.39
CA ASP A 154 -3.07 -4.37 6.19
C ASP A 154 -2.23 -3.08 6.07
N PRO A 155 -1.96 -2.37 7.19
CA PRO A 155 -1.20 -1.14 7.21
C PRO A 155 0.32 -1.35 7.29
N ASN A 156 0.84 -2.58 7.22
CA ASN A 156 2.27 -2.85 7.25
C ASN A 156 3.01 -2.00 6.19
N PRO A 157 3.92 -1.08 6.58
CA PRO A 157 4.61 -0.19 5.66
C PRO A 157 5.48 -0.90 4.63
N ASP A 158 5.91 -2.14 4.88
CA ASP A 158 6.76 -2.86 3.92
C ASP A 158 6.01 -3.30 2.66
N LEU A 159 4.68 -3.37 2.73
CA LEU A 159 3.83 -3.65 1.56
C LEU A 159 3.86 -2.53 0.51
N ARG A 160 4.44 -1.35 0.80
CA ARG A 160 4.66 -0.30 -0.21
C ARG A 160 5.66 -0.71 -1.28
N PHE A 161 6.51 -1.70 -1.00
CA PHE A 161 7.47 -2.26 -1.96
C PHE A 161 6.87 -3.36 -2.83
N ASP A 162 5.61 -3.74 -2.58
CA ASP A 162 4.84 -4.58 -3.48
C ASP A 162 4.13 -3.68 -4.52
N ALA A 163 4.38 -3.94 -5.81
CA ALA A 163 3.87 -3.09 -6.89
C ALA A 163 2.34 -3.08 -6.95
N GLU A 164 1.69 -4.23 -6.76
CA GLU A 164 0.23 -4.34 -6.79
C GLU A 164 -0.40 -3.55 -5.63
N GLN A 165 0.09 -3.79 -4.41
CA GLN A 165 -0.40 -3.08 -3.23
C GLN A 165 -0.16 -1.58 -3.36
N ALA A 166 1.00 -1.15 -3.89
CA ALA A 166 1.32 0.25 -4.04
C ALA A 166 0.46 0.95 -5.10
N ILE A 167 0.24 0.33 -6.26
CA ILE A 167 -0.63 0.87 -7.32
C ILE A 167 -2.08 0.97 -6.85
N MET A 168 -2.60 -0.07 -6.21
CA MET A 168 -3.95 -0.06 -5.62
C MET A 168 -4.10 1.07 -4.59
N THR A 169 -3.12 1.20 -3.69
CA THR A 169 -3.16 2.20 -2.61
C THR A 169 -3.03 3.62 -3.15
N ALA A 170 -2.21 3.85 -4.18
CA ALA A 170 -2.10 5.14 -4.85
C ALA A 170 -3.39 5.53 -5.57
N ALA A 171 -4.01 4.60 -6.29
CA ALA A 171 -5.28 4.84 -6.96
C ALA A 171 -6.38 5.23 -5.95
N PHE A 172 -6.51 4.50 -4.85
CA PHE A 172 -7.42 4.87 -3.76
C PHE A 172 -7.10 6.25 -3.17
N LYS A 173 -5.81 6.54 -2.89
CA LYS A 173 -5.38 7.81 -2.31
C LYS A 173 -5.75 9.00 -3.18
N ILE A 174 -5.57 8.87 -4.50
CA ILE A 174 -5.93 9.89 -5.49
C ILE A 174 -7.46 10.05 -5.55
N ALA A 175 -8.22 8.95 -5.57
CA ALA A 175 -9.67 9.01 -5.59
C ALA A 175 -10.25 9.69 -4.33
N ALA A 176 -9.67 9.43 -3.16
CA ALA A 176 -10.16 9.95 -1.89
C ALA A 176 -9.72 11.40 -1.59
N GLY A 177 -8.52 11.80 -2.00
CA GLY A 177 -7.90 13.07 -1.59
C GLY A 177 -7.28 13.90 -2.72
N GLY A 178 -7.40 13.44 -3.96
CA GLY A 178 -6.75 14.03 -5.13
C GLY A 178 -5.23 13.83 -5.12
N VAL A 179 -4.56 14.58 -5.98
CA VAL A 179 -3.12 14.42 -6.27
C VAL A 179 -2.19 15.19 -5.33
N ARG A 180 -2.72 15.81 -4.26
CA ARG A 180 -1.96 16.72 -3.38
C ARG A 180 -0.81 16.04 -2.63
N ALA A 181 -0.82 14.71 -2.53
CA ALA A 181 0.29 13.93 -1.98
C ALA A 181 1.52 13.89 -2.91
N TRP A 182 1.36 14.21 -4.19
CA TRP A 182 2.42 14.21 -5.22
C TRP A 182 2.52 15.56 -5.94
N PRO A 183 2.79 16.68 -5.24
CA PRO A 183 2.67 18.03 -5.80
C PRO A 183 3.65 18.35 -6.94
N VAL A 184 4.74 17.58 -7.04
CA VAL A 184 5.74 17.69 -8.10
C VAL A 184 5.37 16.76 -9.27
N CYS A 185 5.04 15.50 -8.96
CA CYS A 185 4.83 14.45 -9.96
C CYS A 185 3.42 14.40 -10.57
N SER A 186 2.47 15.19 -10.07
CA SER A 186 1.11 15.28 -10.61
C SER A 186 0.90 16.36 -11.67
N ARG A 187 1.97 17.03 -12.12
CA ARG A 187 1.89 18.18 -13.05
C ARG A 187 1.87 17.77 -14.52
#